data_AF-W7E4U6-F1
#
_entry.id   AF-W7E4U6-F1
#
_cell.length_a   1.000
_cell.length_b   1.000
_cell.length_c   1.000
_cell.angle_alpha   90.00
_cell.angle_beta   90.00
_cell.angle_gamma   90.00
#
_symmetry.space_group_name_H-M   'P 1'
#
loop_
_entity.id
_entity.type
_entity.pdbx_description
1 polymer ?
#
loop_
_entity_poly.entity_id
_entity_poly.type
_entity_poly.pdbx_seq_one_letter_code
_entity_poly.pdbx_strand_id
1 'polypeptide(L)'
;MANAKTILKALAGTYALINTTTLYNGIPGPDVQFRKDPRGMLVYTQTGYVSVVITDATNITLSFAGPLNVDPVAVSTVVTGEIIYGPFIASNVPALIGTKERTKYDISFSDGTNDFPCGTKILSTQSLGHNGTEELALWRSID
;
A
#
# COMPACT_ATOMS: atom_id res chain seq x y z
N MET A 1 -7.80 17.72 -10.45
CA MET A 1 -7.31 17.29 -9.12
C MET A 1 -8.53 17.00 -8.26
N ALA A 2 -8.63 15.81 -7.67
CA ALA A 2 -9.74 15.46 -6.78
C ALA A 2 -9.47 15.99 -5.36
N ASN A 3 -10.52 16.30 -4.59
CA ASN A 3 -10.32 16.71 -3.20
C ASN A 3 -9.88 15.50 -2.34
N ALA A 4 -9.15 15.76 -1.25
CA ALA A 4 -8.59 14.71 -0.41
C ALA A 4 -9.66 13.75 0.17
N LYS A 5 -10.83 14.26 0.56
CA LYS A 5 -11.93 13.44 1.09
C LYS A 5 -12.48 12.44 0.05
N THR A 6 -12.55 12.83 -1.22
CA THR A 6 -13.03 11.98 -2.32
C THR A 6 -12.01 10.88 -2.61
N ILE A 7 -10.72 11.23 -2.57
CA ILE A 7 -9.62 10.28 -2.76
C ILE A 7 -9.60 9.25 -1.62
N LEU A 8 -9.64 9.70 -0.36
CA LEU A 8 -9.69 8.80 0.81
C LEU A 8 -10.92 7.90 0.76
N LYS A 9 -12.06 8.40 0.28
CA LYS A 9 -13.27 7.58 0.08
C LYS A 9 -13.09 6.52 -1.01
N ALA A 10 -12.39 6.83 -2.11
CA ALA A 10 -12.10 5.88 -3.17
C ALA A 10 -11.14 4.76 -2.72
N LEU A 11 -10.14 5.14 -1.92
CA LEU A 11 -9.13 4.24 -1.35
C LEU A 11 -9.68 3.39 -0.20
N ALA A 12 -10.68 3.86 0.55
CA ALA A 12 -11.21 3.12 1.68
C ALA A 12 -11.66 1.70 1.31
N GLY A 13 -11.39 0.77 2.22
CA GLY A 13 -11.67 -0.64 2.03
C GLY A 13 -10.70 -1.51 2.83
N THR A 14 -10.95 -2.82 2.78
CA THR A 14 -10.03 -3.84 3.26
C THR A 14 -9.46 -4.58 2.08
N TYR A 15 -8.15 -4.76 2.08
CA TYR A 15 -7.44 -5.39 0.98
C TYR A 15 -6.59 -6.55 1.46
N ALA A 16 -6.53 -7.61 0.65
CA ALA A 16 -5.62 -8.73 0.82
C ALA A 16 -4.42 -8.59 -0.14
N LEU A 17 -3.23 -8.87 0.35
CA LEU A 17 -2.00 -8.84 -0.45
C LEU A 17 -2.02 -9.97 -1.51
N ILE A 18 -1.77 -9.61 -2.76
CA ILE A 18 -1.59 -10.53 -3.88
C ILE A 18 -0.11 -10.86 -4.04
N ASN A 19 0.73 -9.83 -4.17
CA ASN A 19 2.15 -9.99 -4.41
C ASN A 19 2.92 -8.72 -4.00
N THR A 20 4.23 -8.87 -3.78
CA THR A 20 5.18 -7.77 -3.62
C THR A 20 6.31 -7.90 -4.63
N THR A 21 6.97 -6.79 -4.96
CA THR A 21 8.12 -6.75 -5.85
C THR A 21 9.01 -5.59 -5.43
N THR A 22 10.31 -5.83 -5.29
CA THR A 22 11.27 -4.74 -5.09
C THR A 22 11.79 -4.26 -6.44
N LEU A 23 11.74 -2.96 -6.67
CA LEU A 23 12.41 -2.32 -7.80
C LEU A 23 13.79 -1.80 -7.35
N TYR A 24 14.80 -2.13 -8.13
CA TYR A 24 16.15 -1.57 -8.03
C TYR A 24 16.36 -0.62 -9.20
N ASN A 25 16.39 0.69 -8.94
CA ASN A 25 16.48 1.72 -9.99
C ASN A 25 15.42 1.54 -11.10
N GLY A 26 14.18 1.19 -10.71
CA GLY A 26 13.07 0.93 -11.64
C GLY A 26 13.08 -0.44 -12.32
N ILE A 27 14.08 -1.29 -12.06
CA ILE A 27 14.16 -2.65 -12.58
C ILE A 27 13.60 -3.63 -11.54
N PRO A 28 12.59 -4.46 -11.88
CA PRO A 28 12.10 -5.50 -10.99
C PRO A 28 13.21 -6.48 -10.60
N GLY A 29 13.41 -6.63 -9.29
CA GLY A 29 14.28 -7.62 -8.69
C GLY A 29 13.52 -8.53 -7.71
N PRO A 30 14.17 -9.58 -7.21
CA PRO A 30 13.60 -10.38 -6.12
C PRO A 30 13.35 -9.48 -4.91
N ASP A 31 12.21 -9.68 -4.26
CA ASP A 31 11.90 -8.95 -3.05
C ASP A 31 12.87 -9.36 -1.92
N VAL A 32 13.56 -8.37 -1.35
CA VAL A 32 14.53 -8.55 -0.27
C VAL A 32 13.95 -8.32 1.11
N GLN A 33 12.81 -7.63 1.20
CA GLN A 33 12.17 -7.27 2.46
C GLN A 33 11.12 -8.32 2.83
N PHE A 34 10.35 -8.79 1.85
CA PHE A 34 9.45 -9.92 1.99
C PHE A 34 9.88 -11.03 1.01
N ARG A 35 10.15 -12.23 1.54
CA ARG A 35 10.73 -13.30 0.72
C ARG A 35 9.64 -14.05 -0.07
N LYS A 36 9.52 -15.36 0.15
CA LYS A 36 8.59 -16.22 -0.59
C LYS A 36 7.17 -16.08 -0.02
N ASP A 37 6.18 -16.06 -0.91
CA ASP A 37 4.74 -16.12 -0.62
C ASP A 37 4.24 -15.12 0.45
N PRO A 38 4.43 -13.80 0.26
CA PRO A 38 3.97 -12.82 1.22
C PRO A 38 2.43 -12.83 1.32
N ARG A 39 1.94 -12.67 2.55
CA ARG A 39 0.52 -12.55 2.87
C ARG A 39 0.33 -11.30 3.71
N GLY A 40 -0.77 -10.60 3.50
CA GLY A 40 -1.00 -9.38 4.26
C GLY A 40 -2.41 -8.85 4.13
N MET A 41 -2.72 -7.95 5.04
CA MET A 41 -3.96 -7.20 5.08
C MET A 41 -3.64 -5.71 5.21
N LEU A 42 -4.30 -4.92 4.38
CA LEU A 42 -4.25 -3.47 4.36
C LEU A 42 -5.65 -2.94 4.61
N VAL A 43 -5.79 -2.03 5.56
CA VAL A 43 -7.05 -1.35 5.86
C VAL A 43 -6.86 0.14 5.66
N TYR A 44 -7.67 0.73 4.80
CA TYR A 44 -7.83 2.17 4.69
C TYR A 44 -9.21 2.59 5.16
N THR A 45 -9.25 3.59 6.04
CA THR A 45 -10.52 4.17 6.48
C THR A 45 -10.84 5.45 5.71
N GLN A 46 -12.13 5.72 5.52
CA GLN A 46 -12.59 6.99 4.93
C GLN A 46 -12.22 8.21 5.78
N THR A 47 -11.92 8.00 7.07
CA THR A 47 -11.53 9.03 8.03
C THR A 47 -10.04 9.34 8.03
N GLY A 48 -9.24 8.68 7.17
CA GLY A 48 -7.81 8.96 7.05
C GLY A 48 -6.96 8.20 8.06
N TYR A 49 -7.20 6.89 8.22
CA TYR A 49 -6.33 5.98 8.95
C TYR A 49 -5.94 4.80 8.09
N VAL A 50 -4.72 4.30 8.33
CA VAL A 50 -4.18 3.08 7.72
C VAL A 50 -3.77 2.10 8.81
N SER A 51 -3.99 0.81 8.56
CA SER A 51 -3.33 -0.29 9.26
C SER A 51 -2.87 -1.33 8.26
N VAL A 52 -1.66 -1.84 8.47
CA VAL A 52 -1.03 -2.84 7.61
C VAL A 52 -0.44 -3.94 8.47
N VAL A 53 -0.61 -5.18 8.00
CA VAL A 53 0.15 -6.34 8.45
C VAL A 53 0.56 -7.11 7.21
N ILE A 54 1.86 -7.34 7.04
CA ILE A 54 2.44 -8.22 6.01
C ILE A 54 3.31 -9.25 6.73
N THR A 55 3.22 -10.51 6.34
CA THR A 55 4.06 -11.60 6.84
C THR A 55 4.50 -12.46 5.67
N ASP A 56 5.79 -12.81 5.62
CA ASP A 56 6.32 -13.73 4.62
C ASP A 56 6.26 -15.20 5.08
N ALA A 57 6.54 -16.15 4.18
CA ALA A 57 6.55 -17.58 4.50
C ALA A 57 7.63 -18.00 5.51
N THR A 58 8.56 -17.10 5.86
CA THR A 58 9.61 -17.32 6.86
C THR A 58 9.31 -16.63 8.19
N ASN A 59 8.08 -16.13 8.38
CA ASN A 59 7.59 -15.41 9.56
C ASN A 59 8.27 -14.06 9.81
N ILE A 60 8.80 -13.40 8.78
CA ILE A 60 9.15 -11.99 8.86
C ILE A 60 7.86 -11.18 8.74
N THR A 61 7.52 -10.44 9.79
CA THR A 61 6.32 -9.61 9.84
C THR A 61 6.68 -8.13 9.85
N LEU A 62 6.01 -7.34 9.02
CA LEU A 62 5.91 -5.89 9.14
C LEU A 62 4.47 -5.54 9.49
N SER A 63 4.28 -4.76 10.54
CA SER A 63 2.97 -4.24 10.90
C SER A 63 3.08 -2.81 11.38
N PHE A 64 2.19 -1.95 10.90
CA PHE A 64 2.12 -0.56 11.34
C PHE A 64 0.70 -0.02 11.25
N ALA A 65 0.45 1.07 11.97
CA ALA A 65 -0.78 1.85 11.88
C ALA A 65 -0.51 3.34 12.12
N GLY A 66 -1.37 4.19 11.55
CA GLY A 66 -1.27 5.63 11.72
C GLY A 66 -2.26 6.40 10.84
N PRO A 67 -2.16 7.73 10.84
CA PRO A 67 -2.91 8.59 9.93
C PRO A 67 -2.56 8.28 8.47
N LEU A 68 -3.54 8.46 7.59
CA LEU A 68 -3.43 8.38 6.15
C LEU A 68 -3.85 9.74 5.57
N ASN A 69 -2.94 10.38 4.85
CA ASN A 69 -3.19 11.67 4.22
C ASN A 69 -2.95 11.59 2.72
N VAL A 70 -3.71 12.35 1.93
CA VAL A 70 -3.35 12.60 0.53
C VAL A 70 -2.19 13.56 0.50
N ASP A 71 -1.21 13.29 -0.36
CA ASP A 71 -0.06 14.16 -0.49
C ASP A 71 -0.46 15.51 -1.10
N PRO A 72 -0.25 16.64 -0.39
CA PRO A 72 -0.73 17.94 -0.85
C PRO A 72 0.08 18.52 -2.02
N VAL A 73 1.29 18.01 -2.28
CA VAL A 73 2.13 18.50 -3.38
C VAL A 73 2.02 17.65 -4.65
N ALA A 74 1.42 16.46 -4.56
CA ALA A 74 1.23 15.58 -5.70
C ALA A 74 -0.09 15.86 -6.44
N VAL A 75 -0.09 15.68 -7.76
CA VAL A 75 -1.33 15.70 -8.55
C VAL A 75 -2.05 14.38 -8.40
N SER A 76 -3.05 14.34 -7.52
CA SER A 76 -3.84 13.15 -7.24
C SER A 76 -5.26 13.20 -7.84
N THR A 77 -5.72 12.03 -8.28
CA THR A 77 -7.07 11.73 -8.78
C THR A 77 -7.69 10.65 -7.91
N VAL A 78 -8.89 10.15 -8.25
CA VAL A 78 -9.51 9.04 -7.48
C VAL A 78 -8.89 7.68 -7.77
N VAL A 79 -8.08 7.55 -8.84
CA VAL A 79 -7.45 6.29 -9.25
C VAL A 79 -5.93 6.33 -9.22
N THR A 80 -5.30 7.51 -9.28
CA THR A 80 -3.84 7.65 -9.27
C THR A 80 -3.41 8.81 -8.42
N GLY A 81 -2.29 8.68 -7.69
CA GLY A 81 -1.75 9.79 -6.93
C GLY A 81 -0.71 9.36 -5.90
N GLU A 82 -0.51 10.22 -4.89
CA GLU A 82 0.36 9.94 -3.75
C GLU A 82 -0.38 10.13 -2.43
N ILE A 83 -0.06 9.27 -1.48
CA ILE A 83 -0.51 9.28 -0.10
C ILE A 83 0.70 9.28 0.83
N ILE A 84 0.47 9.75 2.05
CA ILE A 84 1.45 9.73 3.13
C ILE A 84 0.88 8.82 4.22
N TYR A 85 1.60 7.75 4.54
CA TYR A 85 1.39 7.01 5.77
C TYR A 85 2.09 7.72 6.92
N GLY A 86 1.39 7.79 8.05
CA GLY A 86 1.93 8.27 9.30
C GLY A 86 1.69 9.77 9.59
N PRO A 87 2.27 10.29 10.71
CA PRO A 87 3.29 9.64 11.52
C PRO A 87 2.81 8.31 12.12
N PHE A 88 3.61 7.25 12.01
CA PHE A 88 3.20 5.93 12.51
C PHE A 88 3.04 5.99 14.04
N ILE A 89 1.87 5.59 14.55
CA ILE A 89 1.55 5.59 15.98
C ILE A 89 1.78 4.24 16.63
N ALA A 90 1.74 3.17 15.83
CA ALA A 90 2.01 1.81 16.25
C ALA A 90 2.79 1.09 15.14
N SER A 91 3.78 0.29 15.53
CA SER A 91 4.59 -0.52 14.63
C SER A 91 5.29 -1.61 15.43
N ASN A 92 5.46 -2.79 14.84
CA ASN A 92 6.34 -3.83 15.39
C ASN A 92 7.82 -3.57 15.10
N VAL A 93 8.13 -2.57 14.27
CA VAL A 93 9.48 -2.06 14.01
C VAL A 93 9.61 -0.71 14.73
N PRO A 94 10.22 -0.64 15.94
CA PRO A 94 10.24 0.57 16.75
C PRO A 94 10.82 1.80 16.05
N ALA A 95 11.77 1.60 15.14
CA ALA A 95 12.39 2.68 14.37
C ALA A 95 11.41 3.41 13.43
N LEU A 96 10.25 2.81 13.10
CA LEU A 96 9.22 3.45 12.29
C LEU A 96 8.30 4.37 13.12
N ILE A 97 8.25 4.24 14.44
CA ILE A 97 7.35 5.07 15.26
C ILE A 97 7.69 6.55 15.07
N GLY A 98 6.68 7.35 14.73
CA GLY A 98 6.81 8.78 14.46
C GLY A 98 7.29 9.15 13.06
N THR A 99 7.77 8.20 12.25
CA THR A 99 8.19 8.46 10.87
C THR A 99 6.99 8.51 9.91
N LYS A 100 7.22 9.05 8.71
CA LYS A 100 6.24 9.15 7.64
C LYS A 100 6.78 8.49 6.38
N GLU A 101 5.88 7.96 5.57
CA GLU A 101 6.23 7.27 4.33
C GLU A 101 5.36 7.79 3.19
N ARG A 102 5.99 8.26 2.12
CA ARG A 102 5.30 8.70 0.90
C ARG A 102 5.15 7.51 -0.04
N THR A 103 3.93 7.25 -0.47
CA THR A 103 3.56 6.07 -1.25
C THR A 103 2.72 6.50 -2.44
N LYS A 104 3.08 6.10 -3.66
CA LYS A 104 2.21 6.25 -4.83
C LYS A 104 1.13 5.19 -4.82
N TYR A 105 -0.05 5.52 -5.30
CA TYR A 105 -1.13 4.55 -5.50
C TYR A 105 -1.67 4.58 -6.94
N ASP A 106 -2.10 3.41 -7.39
CA ASP A 106 -2.86 3.21 -8.62
C ASP A 106 -4.01 2.24 -8.34
N ILE A 107 -5.23 2.59 -8.74
CA ILE A 107 -6.43 1.77 -8.62
C ILE A 107 -6.84 1.33 -10.01
N SER A 108 -6.90 0.01 -10.20
CA SER A 108 -7.48 -0.63 -11.37
C SER A 108 -8.63 -1.55 -10.95
N PHE A 109 -9.39 -2.03 -11.92
CA PHE A 109 -10.47 -2.98 -11.71
C PHE A 109 -10.23 -4.20 -12.58
N SER A 110 -10.35 -5.40 -12.00
CA SER A 110 -10.24 -6.63 -12.75
C SER A 110 -11.34 -6.70 -13.80
N ASP A 111 -10.99 -7.15 -15.00
CA ASP A 111 -11.90 -7.44 -16.11
C ASP A 111 -12.51 -8.86 -16.00
N GLY A 112 -12.21 -9.60 -14.94
CA GLY A 112 -12.60 -11.00 -14.77
C GLY A 112 -11.49 -12.00 -15.12
N THR A 113 -10.31 -11.52 -15.52
CA THR A 113 -9.13 -12.35 -15.75
C THR A 113 -8.29 -12.50 -14.48
N ASN A 114 -7.34 -13.45 -14.47
CA ASN A 114 -6.39 -13.68 -13.38
C ASN A 114 -7.04 -14.04 -12.02
N ASP A 115 -8.06 -14.91 -12.05
CA ASP A 115 -8.73 -15.48 -10.87
C ASP A 115 -9.47 -14.48 -9.95
N PHE A 116 -9.66 -13.23 -10.40
CA PHE A 116 -10.49 -12.24 -9.68
C PHE A 116 -11.78 -11.95 -10.43
N PRO A 117 -12.95 -11.90 -9.76
CA PRO A 117 -14.21 -11.51 -10.37
C PRO A 117 -14.12 -10.14 -11.07
N CYS A 118 -14.84 -9.98 -12.18
CA CYS A 118 -14.94 -8.70 -12.87
C CYS A 118 -15.46 -7.61 -11.92
N GLY A 119 -14.80 -6.46 -11.91
CA GLY A 119 -15.07 -5.35 -11.00
C GLY A 119 -14.32 -5.42 -9.67
N THR A 120 -13.52 -6.46 -9.41
CA THR A 120 -12.66 -6.50 -8.20
C THR A 120 -11.67 -5.34 -8.26
N LYS A 121 -11.69 -4.49 -7.24
CA LYS A 121 -10.75 -3.37 -7.11
C LYS A 121 -9.36 -3.90 -6.79
N ILE A 122 -8.37 -3.50 -7.59
CA ILE A 122 -6.95 -3.80 -7.39
C ILE A 122 -6.23 -2.50 -7.08
N LEU A 123 -5.51 -2.48 -5.97
CA LEU A 123 -4.71 -1.36 -5.51
C LEU A 123 -3.23 -1.73 -5.66
N SER A 124 -2.50 -0.92 -6.41
CA SER A 124 -1.03 -0.93 -6.42
C SER A 124 -0.52 0.16 -5.51
N THR A 125 0.43 -0.16 -4.64
CA THR A 125 1.15 0.82 -3.80
C THR A 125 2.64 0.74 -4.08
N GLN A 126 3.28 1.90 -4.28
CA GLN A 126 4.72 2.00 -4.50
C GLN A 126 5.36 2.92 -3.46
N SER A 127 6.12 2.33 -2.56
CA SER A 127 6.84 3.03 -1.49
C SER A 127 8.31 3.16 -1.80
N LEU A 128 8.93 4.29 -1.43
CA LEU A 128 10.39 4.41 -1.44
C LEU A 128 10.94 3.74 -0.18
N GLY A 129 11.61 2.60 -0.36
CA GLY A 129 12.36 1.91 0.69
C GLY A 129 13.58 2.70 1.14
N HIS A 130 14.08 2.37 2.33
CA HIS A 130 15.16 3.12 3.00
C HIS A 130 16.53 3.09 2.29
N ASN A 131 16.73 2.21 1.30
CA ASN A 131 18.01 1.99 0.61
C ASN A 131 18.00 2.41 -0.87
N GLY A 132 17.05 3.25 -1.30
CA GLY A 132 16.86 3.60 -2.71
C GLY A 132 16.20 2.49 -3.54
N THR A 133 15.72 1.44 -2.89
CA THR A 133 14.81 0.44 -3.45
C THR A 133 13.38 0.96 -3.39
N GLU A 134 12.54 0.61 -4.36
CA GLU A 134 11.10 0.88 -4.27
C GLU A 134 10.36 -0.44 -4.03
N GLU A 135 9.36 -0.41 -3.15
CA GLU A 135 8.52 -1.57 -2.87
C GLU A 135 7.18 -1.41 -3.56
N LEU A 136 6.90 -2.29 -4.52
CA LEU A 136 5.59 -2.44 -5.13
C LEU A 136 4.82 -3.51 -4.37
N ALA A 137 3.60 -3.19 -3.94
CA ALA A 137 2.66 -4.16 -3.40
C ALA A 137 1.34 -4.08 -4.15
N LEU A 138 0.83 -5.24 -4.57
CA LEU A 138 -0.45 -5.39 -5.23
C LEU A 138 -1.46 -5.97 -4.24
N TRP A 139 -2.59 -5.31 -4.11
CA TRP A 139 -3.64 -5.63 -3.15
C TRP A 139 -4.98 -5.79 -3.86
N ARG A 140 -5.79 -6.77 -3.45
CA ARG A 140 -7.18 -6.93 -3.92
C ARG A 140 -8.16 -6.51 -2.84
N SER A 141 -9.24 -5.82 -3.20
CA SER A 141 -10.39 -5.63 -2.31
C SER A 141 -10.92 -6.97 -1.84
N ILE A 142 -11.33 -7.04 -0.58
CA ILE A 142 -12.06 -8.17 0.01
C ILE A 142 -13.34 -7.74 0.75
N ASP A 143 -13.76 -6.49 0.55
CA ASP A 143 -15.00 -5.89 1.02
C ASP A 143 -16.17 -6.05 0.03
#